data_AF-A0A523N876-F1
#
_entry.id   AF-A0A523N876-F1
#
_cell.length_a   1.000
_cell.length_b   1.000
_cell.length_c   1.000
_cell.angle_alpha   90.00
_cell.angle_beta   90.00
_cell.angle_gamma   90.00
#
_symmetry.space_group_name_H-M   'P 1'
#
loop_
_entity.id
_entity.type
_entity.pdbx_description
1 polymer ?
#
loop_
_entity_poly.entity_id
_entity_poly.type
_entity_poly.pdbx_seq_one_letter_code
_entity_poly.pdbx_strand_id
1 'polypeptide(L)'
;MTTVSSNTAITLPRNENQALGIGRFAVDFMDGKLGEPGTAALDRTLMFFTDSIVCGISAIAMGTNAPHVLRAEALTYAQAAGTPIFGSSARLAPEKAIVANCAAVREWDANGTNFGYNPDAGHTAGEFGHNDFYPVAIAAAQLAGRDGADALRGMLLLDEIRGRLAEVFSLKTYKIDHVVHGAIGSAAAYGA
;
A
#
# COMPACT_ATOMS: atom_id res chain seq x y z
N MET A 1 24.81 -28.46 -17.32
CA MET A 1 23.63 -27.58 -17.13
C MET A 1 23.36 -27.50 -15.65
N THR A 2 23.92 -26.51 -14.98
CA THR A 2 23.76 -26.31 -13.54
C THR A 2 22.38 -25.76 -13.30
N THR A 3 21.48 -26.55 -12.71
CA THR A 3 20.17 -26.10 -12.26
C THR A 3 20.36 -25.13 -11.11
N VAL A 4 20.46 -23.83 -11.45
CA VAL A 4 20.32 -22.76 -10.46
C VAL A 4 18.90 -22.88 -9.92
N SER A 5 18.78 -23.24 -8.65
CA SER A 5 17.51 -23.21 -7.93
C SER A 5 17.01 -21.76 -7.88
N SER A 6 16.21 -21.37 -8.87
CA SER A 6 15.55 -20.07 -8.95
C SER A 6 14.34 -20.07 -8.03
N ASN A 7 14.56 -19.90 -6.74
CA ASN A 7 13.43 -19.70 -5.83
C ASN A 7 12.83 -18.32 -6.15
N THR A 8 11.71 -18.30 -6.88
CA THR A 8 11.02 -17.08 -7.33
C THR A 8 10.11 -16.48 -6.26
N ALA A 9 10.00 -17.12 -5.10
CA ALA A 9 9.16 -16.70 -3.99
C ALA A 9 9.84 -16.97 -2.65
N ILE A 10 9.45 -16.19 -1.63
CA ILE A 10 9.80 -16.42 -0.23
C ILE A 10 8.58 -16.99 0.47
N THR A 11 8.73 -18.15 1.11
CA THR A 11 7.67 -18.78 1.91
C THR A 11 7.86 -18.40 3.37
N LEU A 12 6.78 -17.94 4.02
CA LEU A 12 6.76 -17.63 5.45
C LEU A 12 5.92 -18.67 6.19
N PRO A 13 6.53 -19.70 6.81
CA PRO A 13 5.80 -20.78 7.46
C PRO A 13 4.94 -20.30 8.64
N ARG A 14 3.80 -20.97 8.84
CA ARG A 14 2.86 -20.66 9.94
C ARG A 14 3.42 -20.84 11.35
N ASN A 15 4.54 -21.55 11.48
CA ASN A 15 5.23 -21.86 12.73
C ASN A 15 6.46 -20.97 12.95
N GLU A 16 6.63 -19.92 12.14
CA GLU A 16 7.69 -18.93 12.28
C GLU A 16 7.12 -17.54 12.58
N ASN A 17 8.00 -16.59 12.91
CA ASN A 17 7.61 -15.20 13.09
C ASN A 17 7.38 -14.53 11.73
N GLN A 18 6.15 -14.65 11.22
CA GLN A 18 5.77 -14.09 9.92
C GLN A 18 5.89 -12.55 9.88
N ALA A 19 5.70 -11.85 11.01
CA ALA A 19 5.87 -10.40 11.06
C ALA A 19 7.33 -9.99 10.80
N LEU A 20 8.29 -10.69 11.41
CA LEU A 20 9.71 -10.49 11.13
C LEU A 20 10.06 -10.86 9.68
N GLY A 21 9.44 -11.93 9.16
CA GLY A 21 9.60 -12.35 7.77
C GLY A 21 9.15 -11.27 6.77
N ILE A 22 7.96 -10.70 6.97
CA ILE A 22 7.42 -9.61 6.15
C ILE A 22 8.33 -8.36 6.24
N GLY A 23 8.80 -8.00 7.44
CA GLY A 23 9.68 -6.85 7.61
C GLY A 23 11.02 -7.01 6.88
N ARG A 24 11.63 -8.21 6.96
CA ARG A 24 12.87 -8.51 6.21
C ARG A 24 12.64 -8.49 4.71
N PHE A 25 11.55 -9.09 4.24
CA PHE A 25 11.15 -9.04 2.84
C PHE A 25 11.02 -7.60 2.34
N ALA A 26 10.34 -6.74 3.10
CA ALA A 26 10.13 -5.34 2.76
C ALA A 26 11.45 -4.58 2.63
N VAL A 27 12.34 -4.69 3.62
CA VAL A 27 13.67 -4.05 3.59
C VAL A 27 14.50 -4.56 2.42
N ASP A 28 14.63 -5.87 2.25
CA ASP A 28 15.46 -6.44 1.19
C ASP A 28 14.87 -6.16 -0.21
N PHE A 29 13.55 -6.03 -0.35
CA PHE A 29 12.91 -5.61 -1.59
C PHE A 29 13.18 -4.14 -1.92
N MET A 30 13.07 -3.23 -0.94
CA MET A 30 13.37 -1.81 -1.14
C MET A 30 14.86 -1.56 -1.40
N ASP A 31 15.75 -2.34 -0.76
CA ASP A 31 17.20 -2.30 -0.98
C ASP A 31 17.64 -2.89 -2.32
N GLY A 32 16.73 -3.40 -3.15
CA GLY A 32 17.06 -4.03 -4.44
C GLY A 32 17.76 -5.39 -4.31
N LYS A 33 17.73 -6.02 -3.14
CA LYS A 33 18.30 -7.36 -2.91
C LYS A 33 17.35 -8.48 -3.34
N LEU A 34 16.05 -8.20 -3.40
CA LEU A 34 15.02 -9.15 -3.80
C LEU A 34 14.37 -8.78 -5.12
N GLY A 35 14.89 -9.38 -6.19
CA GLY A 35 14.32 -9.28 -7.53
C GLY A 35 14.29 -7.86 -8.10
N GLU A 36 13.98 -7.79 -9.39
CA GLU A 36 13.65 -6.52 -10.03
C GLU A 36 12.20 -6.55 -10.50
N PRO A 37 11.36 -5.59 -10.07
CA PRO A 37 10.02 -5.44 -10.59
C PRO A 37 9.99 -5.40 -12.11
N GLY A 38 9.22 -6.31 -12.71
CA GLY A 38 8.97 -6.26 -14.14
C GLY A 38 8.23 -4.98 -14.53
N THR A 39 8.50 -4.47 -15.73
CA THR A 39 7.87 -3.25 -16.25
C THR A 39 6.34 -3.31 -16.21
N ALA A 40 5.75 -4.46 -16.53
CA ALA A 40 4.29 -4.65 -16.46
C ALA A 40 3.70 -4.43 -15.06
N ALA A 41 4.43 -4.81 -14.00
CA ALA A 41 3.98 -4.60 -12.62
C ALA A 41 4.08 -3.12 -12.22
N LEU A 42 5.16 -2.45 -12.62
CA LEU A 42 5.36 -1.02 -12.40
C LEU A 42 4.31 -0.20 -13.15
N ASP A 43 4.07 -0.49 -14.43
CA ASP A 43 3.06 0.19 -15.26
C ASP A 43 1.66 0.00 -14.68
N ARG A 44 1.33 -1.21 -14.19
CA ARG A 44 0.04 -1.48 -13.54
C ARG A 44 -0.12 -0.69 -12.24
N THR A 45 0.93 -0.64 -11.43
CA THR A 45 0.94 0.12 -10.17
C THR A 45 0.76 1.60 -10.44
N LEU A 46 1.44 2.14 -11.46
CA LEU A 46 1.30 3.54 -11.88
C LEU A 46 -0.11 3.86 -12.39
N MET A 47 -0.72 2.94 -13.15
CA MET A 47 -2.12 3.06 -13.59
C MET A 47 -3.07 3.12 -12.39
N PHE A 48 -2.93 2.19 -11.43
CA PHE A 48 -3.71 2.19 -10.19
C PHE A 48 -3.48 3.46 -9.35
N PHE A 49 -2.25 3.95 -9.29
CA PHE A 49 -1.95 5.19 -8.57
C PHE A 49 -2.64 6.38 -9.21
N THR A 50 -2.58 6.51 -10.53
CA THR A 50 -3.23 7.59 -11.27
C THR A 50 -4.75 7.60 -11.03
N ASP A 51 -5.39 6.43 -11.14
CA ASP A 51 -6.82 6.24 -10.88
C ASP A 51 -7.22 6.62 -9.43
N SER A 52 -6.46 6.13 -8.45
CA SER A 52 -6.66 6.42 -7.02
C SER A 52 -6.59 7.93 -6.73
N ILE A 53 -5.61 8.63 -7.31
CA ILE A 53 -5.48 10.09 -7.15
C ILE A 53 -6.67 10.85 -7.75
N VAL A 54 -7.16 10.44 -8.93
CA VAL A 54 -8.34 11.07 -9.54
C VAL A 54 -9.59 10.85 -8.67
N CYS A 55 -9.76 9.65 -8.10
CA CYS A 55 -10.81 9.39 -7.12
C CYS A 55 -10.69 10.33 -5.91
N GLY A 56 -9.49 10.45 -5.33
CA GLY A 56 -9.26 11.30 -4.17
C GLY A 56 -9.51 12.79 -4.40
N ILE A 57 -8.98 13.33 -5.51
CA ILE A 57 -9.16 14.75 -5.84
C ILE A 57 -10.63 15.05 -6.13
N SER A 58 -11.33 14.16 -6.85
CA SER A 58 -12.76 14.36 -7.13
C SER A 58 -13.63 14.27 -5.86
N ALA A 59 -13.32 13.36 -4.93
CA ALA A 59 -14.01 13.28 -3.65
C ALA A 59 -13.87 14.58 -2.84
N ILE A 60 -12.67 15.15 -2.83
CA ILE A 60 -12.40 16.45 -2.20
C ILE A 60 -13.11 17.60 -2.94
N ALA A 61 -13.10 17.60 -4.27
CA ALA A 61 -13.78 18.64 -5.05
C ALA A 61 -15.31 18.63 -4.82
N MET A 62 -15.89 17.46 -4.57
CA MET A 62 -17.33 17.27 -4.44
C MET A 62 -17.88 17.45 -3.02
N GLY A 63 -17.08 17.89 -2.04
CA GLY A 63 -17.64 18.14 -0.70
C GLY A 63 -17.93 16.87 0.11
N THR A 64 -17.39 15.70 -0.27
CA THR A 64 -17.71 14.42 0.39
C THR A 64 -17.34 14.41 1.88
N ASN A 65 -18.18 13.76 2.70
CA ASN A 65 -18.18 13.98 4.15
C ASN A 65 -16.86 13.53 4.81
N ALA A 66 -16.49 12.25 4.67
CA ALA A 66 -15.31 11.72 5.36
C ALA A 66 -14.00 12.39 4.90
N PRO A 67 -13.75 12.61 3.59
CA PRO A 67 -12.57 13.34 3.14
C PRO A 67 -12.52 14.77 3.66
N HIS A 68 -13.65 15.48 3.78
CA HIS A 68 -13.66 16.85 4.33
C HIS A 68 -13.39 16.89 5.83
N VAL A 69 -14.00 15.99 6.60
CA VAL A 69 -13.77 15.90 8.05
C VAL A 69 -12.31 15.60 8.34
N LEU A 70 -11.74 14.58 7.70
CA LEU A 70 -10.36 14.16 7.92
C LEU A 70 -9.35 15.17 7.38
N ARG A 71 -9.66 15.84 6.25
CA ARG A 71 -8.88 16.97 5.75
C ARG A 71 -8.85 18.13 6.74
N ALA A 72 -10.00 18.52 7.28
CA ALA A 72 -10.10 19.61 8.24
C ALA A 72 -9.34 19.27 9.53
N GLU A 73 -9.48 18.03 10.02
CA GLU A 73 -8.70 17.55 11.16
C GLU A 73 -7.19 17.64 10.88
N ALA A 74 -6.72 17.10 9.75
CA ALA A 74 -5.29 17.07 9.42
C ALA A 74 -4.66 18.47 9.39
N LEU A 75 -5.38 19.48 8.90
CA LEU A 75 -4.93 20.88 8.87
C LEU A 75 -4.69 21.49 10.27
N THR A 76 -5.21 20.87 11.34
CA THR A 76 -4.95 21.30 12.73
C THR A 76 -3.64 20.75 13.31
N TYR A 77 -2.99 19.79 12.63
CA TYR A 77 -1.76 19.14 13.08
C TYR A 77 -0.55 19.58 12.24
N ALA A 78 -0.20 20.88 12.30
CA ALA A 78 0.99 21.38 11.62
C ALA A 78 2.28 20.75 12.20
N GLN A 79 3.16 20.26 11.32
CA GLN A 79 4.44 19.68 11.71
C GLN A 79 5.50 19.99 10.66
N ALA A 80 6.62 20.61 11.08
CA ALA A 80 7.67 21.04 10.15
C ALA A 80 8.25 19.88 9.33
N ALA A 81 8.55 18.75 9.99
CA ALA A 81 8.96 17.49 9.37
C ALA A 81 7.73 16.63 9.05
N GLY A 82 6.85 17.16 8.20
CA GLY A 82 5.55 16.59 7.87
C GLY A 82 5.35 16.35 6.37
N THR A 83 4.21 15.78 6.01
CA THR A 83 3.81 15.54 4.61
C THR A 83 2.52 16.30 4.27
N PRO A 84 2.30 16.66 3.00
CA PRO A 84 1.09 17.37 2.59
C PRO A 84 -0.10 16.44 2.36
N ILE A 85 -1.29 17.04 2.36
CA ILE A 85 -2.52 16.44 1.84
C ILE A 85 -2.80 16.92 0.41
N PHE A 86 -3.61 16.19 -0.35
CA PHE A 86 -3.96 16.58 -1.73
C PHE A 86 -4.48 18.02 -1.81
N GLY A 87 -4.02 18.78 -2.81
CA GLY A 87 -4.43 20.18 -2.98
C GLY A 87 -3.98 21.14 -1.88
N SER A 88 -2.98 20.79 -1.07
CA SER A 88 -2.35 21.67 -0.08
C SER A 88 -0.83 21.49 -0.09
N SER A 89 -0.09 22.54 0.20
CA SER A 89 1.37 22.48 0.42
C SER A 89 1.76 22.49 1.91
N ALA A 90 0.78 22.59 2.82
CA ALA A 90 1.02 22.62 4.25
C ALA A 90 1.75 21.33 4.71
N ARG A 91 2.71 21.49 5.62
CA ARG A 91 3.42 20.37 6.24
C ARG A 91 2.68 19.96 7.51
N LEU A 92 2.13 18.75 7.50
CA LEU A 92 1.24 18.23 8.53
C LEU A 92 1.83 16.96 9.15
N ALA A 93 1.38 16.60 10.35
CA ALA A 93 1.72 15.34 10.99
C ALA A 93 1.46 14.18 10.00
N PRO A 94 2.47 13.37 9.65
CA PRO A 94 2.37 12.40 8.56
C PRO A 94 1.19 11.44 8.68
N GLU A 95 0.91 10.93 9.88
CA GLU A 95 -0.20 10.03 10.14
C GLU A 95 -1.56 10.68 9.85
N LYS A 96 -1.71 11.99 10.09
CA LYS A 96 -2.93 12.74 9.78
C LYS A 96 -3.06 13.02 8.28
N ALA A 97 -1.95 13.37 7.62
CA ALA A 97 -1.93 13.58 6.19
C ALA A 97 -2.23 12.29 5.41
N ILE A 98 -1.64 11.17 5.83
CA ILE A 98 -1.88 9.83 5.26
C ILE A 98 -3.35 9.46 5.41
N VAL A 99 -3.92 9.54 6.63
CA VAL A 99 -5.33 9.18 6.87
C VAL A 99 -6.27 10.02 6.00
N ALA A 100 -6.04 11.33 5.91
CA ALA A 100 -6.86 12.21 5.08
C ALA A 100 -6.78 11.87 3.58
N ASN A 101 -5.58 11.58 3.07
CA ASN A 101 -5.38 11.19 1.67
C ASN A 101 -5.97 9.80 1.38
N CYS A 102 -5.76 8.81 2.25
CA CYS A 102 -6.32 7.45 2.10
C CYS A 102 -7.85 7.47 2.10
N ALA A 103 -8.46 8.26 3.00
CA ALA A 103 -9.91 8.41 3.02
C ALA A 103 -10.45 9.06 1.74
N ALA A 104 -9.75 10.08 1.22
CA ALA A 104 -10.12 10.71 -0.04
C ALA A 104 -10.13 9.71 -1.19
N VAL A 105 -9.06 8.93 -1.36
CA VAL A 105 -8.95 8.01 -2.51
C VAL A 105 -9.99 6.88 -2.47
N ARG A 106 -10.43 6.47 -1.27
CA ARG A 106 -11.40 5.37 -1.09
C ARG A 106 -12.86 5.80 -1.18
N GLU A 107 -13.17 7.09 -0.97
CA GLU A 107 -14.53 7.58 -0.74
C GLU A 107 -15.54 7.12 -1.80
N TRP A 108 -15.15 7.12 -3.08
CA TRP A 108 -16.07 6.75 -4.17
C TRP A 108 -16.27 5.26 -4.37
N ASP A 109 -15.45 4.42 -3.74
CA ASP A 109 -15.41 2.98 -4.04
C ASP A 109 -15.15 2.68 -5.53
N ALA A 110 -14.40 3.57 -6.18
CA ALA A 110 -14.11 3.50 -7.61
C ALA A 110 -12.62 3.24 -7.90
N ASN A 111 -11.79 3.27 -6.86
CA ASN A 111 -10.36 3.02 -6.99
C ASN A 111 -10.05 1.52 -7.14
N GLY A 112 -8.90 1.23 -7.75
CA GLY A 112 -8.43 -0.12 -8.07
C GLY A 112 -8.65 -1.20 -6.99
N THR A 113 -9.27 -2.31 -7.39
CA THR A 113 -9.45 -3.52 -6.56
C THR A 113 -8.47 -4.61 -6.97
N ASN A 114 -7.88 -5.27 -5.99
CA ASN A 114 -7.09 -6.49 -6.15
C ASN A 114 -7.80 -7.68 -5.50
N PHE A 115 -7.73 -8.84 -6.15
CA PHE A 115 -8.30 -10.10 -5.67
C PHE A 115 -7.18 -11.10 -5.40
N GLY A 116 -7.10 -11.57 -4.17
CA GLY A 116 -6.15 -12.61 -3.80
C GLY A 116 -6.58 -13.95 -4.39
N TYR A 117 -5.97 -14.32 -5.52
CA TYR A 117 -6.24 -15.59 -6.18
C TYR A 117 -5.03 -16.08 -6.98
N ASN A 118 -4.44 -17.19 -6.53
CA ASN A 118 -3.32 -17.83 -7.19
C ASN A 118 -3.51 -19.37 -7.20
N PRO A 119 -4.21 -19.91 -8.22
CA PRO A 119 -4.52 -21.33 -8.29
C PRO A 119 -3.28 -22.20 -8.54
N ASP A 120 -2.24 -21.66 -9.19
CA ASP A 120 -1.00 -22.40 -9.48
C ASP A 120 -0.25 -22.77 -8.19
N ALA A 121 -0.38 -21.94 -7.14
CA ALA A 121 0.13 -22.22 -5.80
C ALA A 121 -0.91 -22.86 -4.86
N GLY A 122 -2.14 -23.08 -5.33
CA GLY A 122 -3.26 -23.51 -4.49
C GLY A 122 -3.71 -22.46 -3.45
N HIS A 123 -3.30 -21.20 -3.61
CA HIS A 123 -3.67 -20.11 -2.73
C HIS A 123 -4.97 -19.45 -3.19
N THR A 124 -6.09 -19.99 -2.72
CA THR A 124 -7.44 -19.62 -3.18
C THR A 124 -8.37 -19.25 -2.02
N ALA A 125 -7.82 -18.83 -0.87
CA ALA A 125 -8.62 -18.40 0.27
C ALA A 125 -9.54 -17.21 -0.07
N GLY A 126 -9.14 -16.40 -1.06
CA GLY A 126 -10.06 -15.54 -1.78
C GLY A 126 -10.52 -14.33 -0.99
N GLU A 127 -9.59 -13.49 -0.53
CA GLU A 127 -9.88 -12.14 -0.03
C GLU A 127 -9.69 -11.08 -1.13
N PHE A 128 -10.25 -9.89 -0.94
CA PHE A 128 -10.04 -8.74 -1.83
C PHE A 128 -9.50 -7.53 -1.04
N GLY A 129 -9.03 -6.52 -1.75
CA GLY A 129 -8.69 -5.25 -1.13
C GLY A 129 -8.40 -4.17 -2.16
N HIS A 130 -8.43 -2.92 -1.73
CA HIS A 130 -8.28 -1.77 -2.60
C HIS A 130 -6.89 -1.15 -2.46
N ASN A 131 -6.49 -0.34 -3.44
CA ASN A 131 -5.24 0.42 -3.46
C ASN A 131 -5.31 1.74 -2.66
N ASP A 132 -6.07 1.74 -1.56
CA ASP A 132 -6.33 2.91 -0.70
C ASP A 132 -5.07 3.48 -0.06
N PHE A 133 -4.05 2.64 0.07
CA PHE A 133 -2.90 2.86 0.95
C PHE A 133 -1.67 3.42 0.23
N TYR A 134 -1.73 3.69 -1.07
CA TYR A 134 -0.61 4.33 -1.77
C TYR A 134 -0.14 5.67 -1.18
N PRO A 135 -1.00 6.51 -0.55
CA PRO A 135 -0.53 7.68 0.19
C PRO A 135 0.48 7.36 1.30
N VAL A 136 0.50 6.13 1.83
CA VAL A 136 1.51 5.67 2.80
C VAL A 136 2.90 5.65 2.16
N ALA A 137 3.05 5.03 0.98
CA ALA A 137 4.32 4.95 0.27
C ALA A 137 4.80 6.32 -0.20
N ILE A 138 3.88 7.19 -0.65
CA ILE A 138 4.18 8.58 -0.99
C ILE A 138 4.73 9.34 0.22
N ALA A 139 4.04 9.25 1.35
CA ALA A 139 4.46 9.96 2.56
C ALA A 139 5.81 9.45 3.08
N ALA A 140 6.04 8.13 3.08
CA ALA A 140 7.33 7.54 3.45
C ALA A 140 8.47 8.07 2.56
N ALA A 141 8.28 8.06 1.24
CA ALA A 141 9.28 8.56 0.31
C ALA A 141 9.57 10.06 0.52
N GLN A 142 8.53 10.88 0.74
CA GLN A 142 8.69 12.31 1.01
C GLN A 142 9.48 12.57 2.31
N LEU A 143 9.20 11.82 3.37
CA LEU A 143 9.89 11.95 4.65
C LEU A 143 11.35 11.49 4.57
N ALA A 144 11.61 10.45 3.78
CA ALA A 144 12.95 9.90 3.57
C ALA A 144 13.77 10.67 2.52
N GLY A 145 13.22 11.70 1.87
CA GLY A 145 13.89 12.44 0.80
C GLY A 145 14.14 11.60 -0.45
N ARG A 146 13.29 10.60 -0.69
CA ARG A 146 13.34 9.65 -1.80
C ARG A 146 12.53 10.15 -2.99
N ASP A 147 12.80 9.58 -4.17
CA ASP A 147 12.19 10.03 -5.42
C ASP A 147 10.91 9.26 -5.79
N GLY A 148 10.38 9.54 -6.98
CA GLY A 148 9.16 8.89 -7.47
C GLY A 148 9.34 7.40 -7.79
N ALA A 149 10.56 6.96 -8.12
CA ALA A 149 10.84 5.55 -8.38
C ALA A 149 10.79 4.74 -7.07
N ASP A 150 11.37 5.29 -6.01
CA ASP A 150 11.26 4.71 -4.65
C ASP A 150 9.80 4.65 -4.20
N ALA A 151 9.02 5.71 -4.42
CA ALA A 151 7.60 5.73 -4.08
C ALA A 151 6.80 4.66 -4.85
N LEU A 152 7.04 4.52 -6.16
CA LEU A 152 6.40 3.49 -6.98
C LEU A 152 6.78 2.08 -6.53
N ARG A 153 8.05 1.86 -6.18
CA ARG A 153 8.53 0.58 -5.64
C ARG A 153 7.86 0.27 -4.30
N GLY A 154 7.70 1.26 -3.43
CA GLY A 154 6.98 1.12 -2.16
C GLY A 154 5.49 0.80 -2.33
N MET A 155 4.82 1.38 -3.32
CA MET A 155 3.43 1.03 -3.67
C MET A 155 3.32 -0.43 -4.13
N LEU A 156 4.25 -0.87 -4.98
CA LEU A 156 4.29 -2.25 -5.44
C LEU A 156 4.57 -3.22 -4.30
N LEU A 157 5.49 -2.89 -3.39
CA LEU A 157 5.75 -3.68 -2.19
C LEU A 157 4.50 -3.84 -1.33
N LEU A 158 3.76 -2.75 -1.12
CA LEU A 158 2.51 -2.76 -0.38
C LEU A 158 1.50 -3.70 -1.02
N ASP A 159 1.37 -3.64 -2.35
CA ASP A 159 0.48 -4.51 -3.13
C ASP A 159 0.90 -5.98 -3.09
N GLU A 160 2.20 -6.26 -3.18
CA GLU A 160 2.74 -7.62 -3.07
C GLU A 160 2.39 -8.23 -1.71
N ILE A 161 2.67 -7.52 -0.62
CA ILE A 161 2.38 -8.02 0.74
C ILE A 161 0.88 -8.25 0.93
N ARG A 162 0.03 -7.25 0.64
CA ARG A 162 -1.42 -7.40 0.85
C ARG A 162 -2.04 -8.44 -0.08
N GLY A 163 -1.54 -8.55 -1.32
CA GLY A 163 -2.02 -9.50 -2.32
C GLY A 163 -1.74 -10.93 -1.88
N ARG A 164 -0.50 -11.22 -1.44
CA ARG A 164 -0.15 -12.56 -0.93
C ARG A 164 -0.91 -12.93 0.32
N LEU A 165 -1.14 -12.00 1.23
CA LEU A 165 -1.99 -12.26 2.40
C LEU A 165 -3.45 -12.57 1.99
N ALA A 166 -3.98 -11.84 1.02
CA ALA A 166 -5.34 -12.05 0.51
C ALA A 166 -5.52 -13.39 -0.23
N GLU A 167 -4.45 -13.91 -0.86
CA GLU A 167 -4.45 -15.22 -1.52
C GLU A 167 -4.59 -16.38 -0.52
N VAL A 168 -3.99 -16.25 0.67
CA VAL A 168 -3.83 -17.36 1.63
C VAL A 168 -4.72 -17.27 2.86
N PHE A 169 -5.27 -16.11 3.19
CA PHE A 169 -6.11 -15.92 4.37
C PHE A 169 -7.36 -15.09 4.07
N SER A 170 -8.53 -15.63 4.40
CA SER A 170 -9.82 -14.95 4.22
C SER A 170 -10.23 -14.27 5.52
N LEU A 171 -10.04 -12.94 5.63
CA LEU A 171 -10.42 -12.17 6.82
C LEU A 171 -11.94 -12.13 7.00
N LYS A 172 -12.68 -12.01 5.89
CA LYS A 172 -14.15 -12.00 5.89
C LYS A 172 -14.76 -13.26 6.48
N THR A 173 -14.11 -14.43 6.31
CA THR A 173 -14.55 -15.70 6.95
C THR A 173 -14.61 -15.58 8.47
N TYR A 174 -13.75 -14.74 9.05
CA TYR A 174 -13.68 -14.47 10.48
C TYR A 174 -14.33 -13.15 10.88
N LYS A 175 -15.11 -12.52 9.99
CA LYS A 175 -15.76 -11.21 10.21
C LYS A 175 -14.76 -10.10 10.54
N ILE A 176 -13.54 -10.22 10.04
CA ILE A 176 -12.52 -9.18 10.09
C ILE A 176 -12.54 -8.46 8.75
N ASP A 177 -12.50 -7.13 8.78
CA ASP A 177 -12.50 -6.31 7.57
C ASP A 177 -11.17 -6.43 6.81
N HIS A 178 -11.20 -6.39 5.48
CA HIS A 178 -10.04 -6.64 4.63
C HIS A 178 -8.93 -5.60 4.80
N VAL A 179 -9.26 -4.43 5.37
CA VAL A 179 -8.31 -3.34 5.65
C VAL A 179 -7.14 -3.78 6.54
N VAL A 180 -7.25 -4.89 7.29
CA VAL A 180 -6.15 -5.44 8.08
C VAL A 180 -4.96 -5.85 7.21
N HIS A 181 -5.18 -6.44 6.04
CA HIS A 181 -4.07 -6.74 5.11
C HIS A 181 -3.42 -5.45 4.58
N GLY A 182 -4.23 -4.42 4.32
CA GLY A 182 -3.73 -3.09 3.96
C GLY A 182 -2.91 -2.46 5.07
N ALA A 183 -3.31 -2.61 6.34
CA ALA A 183 -2.56 -2.10 7.48
C ALA A 183 -1.19 -2.79 7.64
N ILE A 184 -1.13 -4.12 7.46
CA ILE A 184 0.13 -4.88 7.49
C ILE A 184 1.06 -4.44 6.36
N GLY A 185 0.54 -4.38 5.12
CA GLY A 185 1.31 -3.89 3.96
C GLY A 185 1.79 -2.45 4.14
N SER A 186 0.94 -1.58 4.70
CA SER A 186 1.29 -0.19 5.01
C SER A 186 2.42 -0.08 6.03
N ALA A 187 2.33 -0.82 7.14
CA ALA A 187 3.37 -0.79 8.18
C ALA A 187 4.71 -1.30 7.65
N ALA A 188 4.70 -2.36 6.84
CA ALA A 188 5.90 -2.91 6.24
C ALA A 188 6.53 -1.97 5.20
N ALA A 189 5.74 -1.43 4.28
CA ALA A 189 6.23 -0.54 3.22
C ALA A 189 6.64 0.85 3.74
N TYR A 190 6.00 1.36 4.80
CA TYR A 190 6.40 2.64 5.40
C TYR A 190 7.71 2.54 6.19
N GLY A 191 7.97 1.39 6.81
CA GLY A 191 9.15 1.18 7.65
C GLY A 191 10.41 0.74 6.90
N ALA A 192 10.26 0.25 5.67
CA ALA A 192 11.36 -0.16 4.79
C ALA A 192 11.91 1.03 4.00
#